data_AF-A0A2R2WCR9-F1
#
_entry.id   AF-A0A2R2WCR9-F1
#
_cell.length_a   1.000
_cell.length_b   1.000
_cell.length_c   1.000
_cell.angle_alpha   90.00
_cell.angle_beta   90.00
_cell.angle_gamma   90.00
#
_symmetry.space_group_name_H-M   'P 1'
#
loop_
_entity.id
_entity.type
_entity.pdbx_description
1 polymer ?
#
loop_
_entity_poly.entity_id
_entity_poly.type
_entity_poly.pdbx_seq_one_letter_code
_entity_poly.pdbx_strand_id
1 'polypeptide(L)'
;MPGPEHPAGTVVASHNPVTSKTEQDLRQRLIHAGLPLHPGRSALQCGFDEVSGTWPVLTPDFLVTGSRVCVEFDSGYTHAGEENTDRRRNHLLAGIGWTVVRLRTGGLPALGPYDVTTETTSFTVAAVAALVESVRDAVEGRPGRVRHVPKAAPTKRKTSRLGSIARHKRLENAFYASWALDSGETARLVIMADGHFLGGTGAGWGTPAFIVRLGLDRLDRTKWRGNLEELLSDLPDEALRPTSWFPWGDELFTGVHADDVHVDRTFNVGAQAHIGTLNLPSVTTWTAESVACADGGTLELHPEAVDAGWRFADLRQHTGRDGVFQKYLLMRDGPRRGLQAAGS
;
A
#
# COMPACT_ATOMS: atom_id res chain seq x y z
N MET A 1 -52.42 -3.79 -26.42
CA MET A 1 -51.04 -4.16 -26.06
C MET A 1 -51.02 -4.55 -24.60
N PRO A 2 -50.20 -5.52 -24.15
CA PRO A 2 -50.04 -5.78 -22.73
C PRO A 2 -49.52 -4.52 -22.02
N GLY A 3 -50.00 -4.29 -20.79
CA GLY A 3 -49.57 -3.19 -19.93
C GLY A 3 -48.18 -3.41 -19.35
N PRO A 4 -47.69 -2.49 -18.49
CA PRO A 4 -46.40 -2.67 -17.80
C PRO A 4 -46.46 -3.86 -16.84
N GLU A 5 -45.30 -4.47 -16.57
CA GLU A 5 -45.18 -5.59 -15.62
C GLU A 5 -45.51 -5.18 -14.18
N HIS A 6 -45.16 -3.95 -13.82
CA HIS A 6 -45.47 -3.32 -12.54
C HIS A 6 -46.20 -1.98 -12.75
N PRO A 7 -46.83 -1.39 -11.72
CA PRO A 7 -47.31 -0.02 -11.81
C PRO A 7 -46.18 0.96 -12.13
N ALA A 8 -46.43 1.96 -12.97
CA ALA A 8 -45.44 2.99 -13.29
C ALA A 8 -44.97 3.72 -12.01
N GLY A 9 -43.65 3.88 -11.87
CA GLY A 9 -43.02 4.42 -10.66
C GLY A 9 -42.59 3.36 -9.64
N THR A 10 -42.92 2.08 -9.84
CA THR A 10 -42.50 0.99 -8.94
C THR A 10 -40.99 0.80 -9.00
N VAL A 11 -40.36 0.76 -7.81
CA VAL A 11 -38.97 0.32 -7.65
C VAL A 11 -38.93 -1.20 -7.61
N VAL A 12 -38.13 -1.80 -8.48
CA VAL A 12 -37.94 -3.26 -8.56
C VAL A 12 -36.46 -3.63 -8.42
N ALA A 13 -36.18 -4.89 -8.12
CA ALA A 13 -34.80 -5.39 -8.10
C ALA A 13 -34.24 -5.43 -9.53
N SER A 14 -33.02 -4.94 -9.72
CA SER A 14 -32.35 -5.06 -11.03
C SER A 14 -32.02 -6.53 -11.34
N HIS A 15 -32.35 -7.00 -12.53
CA HIS A 15 -31.96 -8.33 -13.02
C HIS A 15 -30.45 -8.46 -13.29
N ASN A 16 -29.73 -7.33 -13.39
CA ASN A 16 -28.27 -7.31 -13.52
C ASN A 16 -27.63 -6.75 -12.25
N PRO A 17 -27.00 -7.60 -11.41
CA PRO A 17 -26.34 -7.16 -10.18
C PRO A 17 -24.92 -6.63 -10.41
N VAL A 18 -24.35 -6.80 -11.61
CA VAL A 18 -22.96 -6.42 -11.90
C VAL A 18 -22.85 -4.90 -11.99
N THR A 19 -21.93 -4.33 -11.23
CA THR A 19 -21.62 -2.90 -11.22
C THR A 19 -20.13 -2.71 -11.50
N SER A 20 -19.78 -1.68 -12.26
CA SER A 20 -18.38 -1.40 -12.59
C SER A 20 -17.59 -1.02 -11.34
N LYS A 21 -16.27 -1.24 -11.34
CA LYS A 21 -15.40 -0.78 -10.24
C LYS A 21 -15.52 0.74 -10.01
N THR A 22 -15.67 1.50 -11.08
CA THR A 22 -15.87 2.95 -11.05
C THR A 22 -17.17 3.33 -10.33
N GLU A 23 -18.29 2.65 -10.62
CA GLU A 23 -19.55 2.85 -9.90
C GLU A 23 -19.44 2.44 -8.42
N GLN A 24 -18.74 1.33 -8.11
CA GLN A 24 -18.50 0.93 -6.72
C GLN A 24 -17.72 2.00 -5.96
N ASP A 25 -16.63 2.50 -6.54
CA ASP A 25 -15.82 3.56 -5.95
C ASP A 25 -16.62 4.85 -5.75
N LEU A 26 -17.48 5.23 -6.71
CA LEU A 26 -18.37 6.39 -6.58
C LEU A 26 -19.41 6.17 -5.47
N ARG A 27 -20.04 4.99 -5.43
CA ARG A 27 -21.01 4.62 -4.40
C ARG A 27 -20.44 4.78 -3.00
N GLN A 28 -19.23 4.26 -2.75
CA GLN A 28 -18.57 4.37 -1.46
C GLN A 28 -18.32 5.83 -1.07
N ARG A 29 -17.91 6.67 -2.03
CA ARG A 29 -17.70 8.10 -1.78
C ARG A 29 -19.00 8.84 -1.47
N LEU A 30 -20.10 8.54 -2.15
CA LEU A 30 -21.40 9.14 -1.87
C LEU A 30 -21.94 8.72 -0.49
N ILE A 31 -21.80 7.44 -0.12
CA ILE A 31 -22.16 6.94 1.22
C ILE A 31 -21.30 7.63 2.29
N HIS A 32 -19.99 7.71 2.08
CA HIS A 32 -19.07 8.38 3.00
C HIS A 32 -19.40 9.89 3.17
N ALA A 33 -19.92 10.53 2.12
CA ALA A 33 -20.41 11.90 2.17
C ALA A 33 -21.81 12.05 2.80
N GLY A 34 -22.42 10.96 3.27
CA GLY A 34 -23.68 10.94 4.01
C GLY A 34 -24.93 10.83 3.14
N LEU A 35 -24.83 10.47 1.85
CA LEU A 35 -26.02 10.22 1.03
C LEU A 35 -26.60 8.83 1.33
N PRO A 36 -27.90 8.72 1.68
CA PRO A 36 -28.53 7.43 1.91
C PRO A 36 -28.88 6.79 0.56
N LEU A 37 -28.14 5.77 0.13
CA LEU A 37 -28.39 5.07 -1.13
C LEU A 37 -29.07 3.73 -0.91
N HIS A 38 -29.96 3.34 -1.83
CA HIS A 38 -30.61 2.02 -1.78
C HIS A 38 -29.54 0.91 -1.80
N PRO A 39 -29.73 -0.22 -1.11
CA PRO A 39 -28.80 -1.35 -1.20
C PRO A 39 -28.86 -1.99 -2.60
N GLY A 40 -27.71 -2.19 -3.23
CA GLY A 40 -27.60 -2.83 -4.54
C GLY A 40 -28.11 -1.98 -5.73
N ARG A 41 -28.28 -2.63 -6.89
CA ARG A 41 -28.87 -1.99 -8.08
C ARG A 41 -30.40 -2.16 -8.05
N SER A 42 -31.10 -1.06 -8.26
CA SER A 42 -32.56 -1.02 -8.36
C SER A 42 -32.95 -0.56 -9.76
N ALA A 43 -34.15 -0.93 -10.18
CA ALA A 43 -34.73 -0.48 -11.44
C ALA A 43 -36.08 0.17 -11.20
N LEU A 44 -36.53 0.97 -12.16
CA LEU A 44 -37.75 1.74 -12.11
C LEU A 44 -38.63 1.37 -13.31
N GLN A 45 -39.83 0.91 -13.04
CA GLN A 45 -40.84 0.73 -14.09
C GLN A 45 -41.31 2.11 -14.57
N CYS A 46 -41.03 2.44 -15.82
CA CYS A 46 -41.46 3.69 -16.46
C CYS A 46 -42.84 3.54 -17.13
N GLY A 47 -43.39 4.69 -17.54
CA GLY A 47 -44.58 4.74 -18.39
C GLY A 47 -44.30 4.27 -19.83
N PHE A 48 -45.33 4.33 -20.69
CA PHE A 48 -45.21 3.92 -22.08
C PHE A 48 -44.25 4.84 -22.84
N ASP A 49 -43.38 4.22 -23.62
CA ASP A 49 -42.38 4.90 -24.42
C ASP A 49 -42.73 4.76 -25.90
N GLU A 50 -43.30 5.83 -26.48
CA GLU A 50 -43.83 5.82 -27.85
C GLU A 50 -42.77 5.47 -28.90
N VAL A 51 -41.51 5.82 -28.65
CA VAL A 51 -40.42 5.61 -29.61
C VAL A 51 -40.00 4.14 -29.69
N SER A 52 -40.08 3.37 -28.60
CA SER A 52 -39.79 1.93 -28.60
C SER A 52 -41.04 1.08 -28.70
N GLY A 53 -42.22 1.66 -28.43
CA GLY A 53 -43.48 0.93 -28.31
C GLY A 53 -43.52 -0.01 -27.10
N THR A 54 -42.79 0.31 -26.03
CA THR A 54 -42.63 -0.55 -24.84
C THR A 54 -42.90 0.18 -23.53
N TRP A 55 -42.96 -0.57 -22.43
CA TRP A 55 -43.03 -0.05 -21.06
C TRP A 55 -41.69 -0.28 -20.34
N PRO A 56 -40.65 0.55 -20.60
CA PRO A 56 -39.29 0.25 -20.18
C PRO A 56 -39.13 0.19 -18.66
N VAL A 57 -38.21 -0.68 -18.22
CA VAL A 57 -37.68 -0.73 -16.87
C VAL A 57 -36.27 -0.16 -16.91
N LEU A 58 -36.05 1.04 -16.36
CA LEU A 58 -34.76 1.71 -16.39
C LEU A 58 -33.97 1.43 -15.11
N THR A 59 -32.66 1.28 -15.24
CA THR A 59 -31.72 1.05 -14.14
C THR A 59 -30.81 2.27 -13.97
N PRO A 60 -31.18 3.26 -13.14
CA PRO A 60 -30.23 4.28 -12.69
C PRO A 60 -29.10 3.64 -11.88
N ASP A 61 -27.92 4.25 -11.87
CA ASP A 61 -26.78 3.69 -11.13
C ASP A 61 -27.03 3.66 -9.61
N PHE A 62 -27.65 4.72 -9.09
CA PHE A 62 -28.00 4.84 -7.68
C PHE A 62 -29.40 5.44 -7.50
N LEU A 63 -30.15 4.91 -6.53
CA LEU A 63 -31.37 5.53 -6.01
C LEU A 63 -31.08 6.10 -4.62
N VAL A 64 -31.55 7.33 -4.37
CA VAL A 64 -31.49 7.95 -3.05
C VAL A 64 -32.68 7.46 -2.23
N THR A 65 -32.41 6.91 -1.06
CA THR A 65 -33.42 6.32 -0.18
C THR A 65 -34.33 7.40 0.40
N GLY A 66 -35.63 7.13 0.40
CA GLY A 66 -36.62 8.06 0.97
C GLY A 66 -36.96 9.26 0.08
N SER A 67 -36.47 9.31 -1.16
CA SER A 67 -36.80 10.37 -2.12
C SER A 67 -37.08 9.80 -3.52
N ARG A 68 -37.59 10.64 -4.43
CA ARG A 68 -37.72 10.32 -5.86
C ARG A 68 -36.56 10.92 -6.65
N VAL A 69 -35.33 10.69 -6.17
CA VAL A 69 -34.10 11.16 -6.81
C VAL A 69 -33.22 9.96 -7.16
N CYS A 70 -32.74 9.92 -8.39
CA CYS A 70 -31.75 8.95 -8.85
C CYS A 70 -30.51 9.64 -9.40
N VAL A 71 -29.39 8.93 -9.35
CA VAL A 71 -28.08 9.41 -9.80
C VAL A 71 -27.58 8.52 -10.93
N GLU A 72 -27.06 9.14 -11.99
CA GLU A 72 -26.34 8.46 -13.08
C GLU A 72 -24.91 9.01 -13.21
N PHE A 73 -23.97 8.13 -13.54
CA PHE A 73 -22.58 8.47 -13.82
C PHE A 73 -22.28 8.21 -15.30
N ASP A 74 -22.15 9.29 -16.06
CA ASP A 74 -21.95 9.23 -17.50
C ASP A 74 -20.53 9.65 -17.84
N SER A 75 -19.76 8.72 -18.40
CA SER A 75 -18.42 9.02 -18.90
C SER A 75 -18.46 9.42 -20.38
N GLY A 76 -17.65 10.41 -20.76
CA GLY A 76 -17.47 10.77 -22.18
C GLY A 76 -16.96 9.62 -23.06
N TYR A 77 -16.38 8.58 -22.46
CA TYR A 77 -15.99 7.37 -23.20
C TYR A 77 -17.19 6.53 -23.62
N THR A 78 -18.26 6.49 -22.81
CA THR A 78 -19.42 5.63 -23.03
C THR A 78 -20.65 6.38 -23.57
N HIS A 79 -20.80 7.68 -23.28
CA HIS A 79 -22.01 8.46 -23.61
C HIS A 79 -21.78 9.57 -24.64
N ALA A 80 -20.61 9.64 -25.29
CA ALA A 80 -20.42 10.60 -26.37
C ALA A 80 -21.34 10.26 -27.56
N GLY A 81 -22.24 11.18 -27.93
CA GLY A 81 -23.20 11.00 -29.02
C GLY A 81 -24.53 10.35 -28.63
N GLU A 82 -24.73 10.01 -27.36
CA GLU A 82 -25.95 9.36 -26.85
C GLU A 82 -26.96 10.34 -26.23
N GLU A 83 -26.84 11.65 -26.51
CA GLU A 83 -27.60 12.69 -25.80
C GLU A 83 -29.11 12.56 -26.00
N ASN A 84 -29.57 12.07 -27.16
CA ASN A 84 -30.99 11.86 -27.42
C ASN A 84 -31.53 10.67 -26.62
N THR A 85 -30.75 9.59 -26.50
CA THR A 85 -31.07 8.43 -25.67
C THR A 85 -31.15 8.83 -24.20
N ASP A 86 -30.16 9.57 -23.70
CA ASP A 86 -30.13 10.05 -22.31
C ASP A 86 -31.28 11.03 -22.00
N ARG A 87 -31.60 11.95 -22.92
CA ARG A 87 -32.76 12.86 -22.78
C ARG A 87 -34.09 12.11 -22.73
N ARG A 88 -34.23 11.05 -23.53
CA ARG A 88 -35.42 10.19 -23.51
C ARG A 88 -35.54 9.46 -22.17
N ARG A 89 -34.44 8.91 -21.65
CA ARG A 89 -34.41 8.33 -20.29
C ARG A 89 -34.85 9.34 -19.23
N ASN A 90 -34.39 10.59 -19.32
CA ASN A 90 -34.87 11.67 -18.44
C ASN A 90 -36.36 11.90 -18.54
N HIS A 91 -36.90 11.97 -19.75
CA HIS A 91 -38.32 12.19 -19.95
C HIS A 91 -39.16 11.06 -19.33
N LEU A 92 -38.74 9.81 -19.51
CA LEU A 92 -39.41 8.64 -18.94
C LEU A 92 -39.38 8.64 -17.41
N LEU A 93 -38.24 8.97 -16.81
CA LEU A 93 -38.08 9.06 -15.35
C LEU A 93 -38.88 10.25 -14.79
N ALA A 94 -38.85 11.41 -15.46
CA ALA A 94 -39.64 12.57 -15.07
C ALA A 94 -41.14 12.29 -15.17
N GLY A 95 -41.59 11.54 -16.19
CA GLY A 95 -42.99 11.13 -16.36
C GLY A 95 -43.55 10.28 -15.22
N ILE A 96 -42.68 9.58 -14.48
CA ILE A 96 -43.04 8.84 -13.25
C ILE A 96 -42.68 9.61 -11.96
N GLY A 97 -42.35 10.90 -12.08
CA GLY A 97 -42.07 11.79 -10.96
C GLY A 97 -40.69 11.61 -10.32
N TRP A 98 -39.73 11.02 -11.05
CA TRP A 98 -38.35 10.88 -10.61
C TRP A 98 -37.46 11.99 -11.17
N THR A 99 -36.61 12.56 -10.31
CA THR A 99 -35.60 13.56 -10.68
C THR A 99 -34.26 12.86 -10.89
N VAL A 100 -33.61 13.14 -12.03
CA VAL A 100 -32.29 12.59 -12.35
C VAL A 100 -31.21 13.63 -12.08
N VAL A 101 -30.16 13.23 -11.37
CA VAL A 101 -28.96 14.03 -11.10
C VAL A 101 -27.76 13.32 -11.72
N ARG A 102 -27.08 13.92 -12.70
CA ARG A 102 -25.93 13.27 -13.35
C ARG A 102 -24.60 13.82 -12.91
N LEU A 103 -23.61 12.95 -12.88
CA LEU A 103 -22.22 13.34 -13.01
C LEU A 103 -21.73 12.99 -14.42
N ARG A 104 -21.54 14.02 -15.24
CA ARG A 104 -21.12 13.90 -16.64
C ARG A 104 -19.64 14.28 -16.77
N THR A 105 -18.79 13.31 -17.11
CA THR A 105 -17.33 13.49 -17.20
C THR A 105 -16.84 13.52 -18.66
N GLY A 106 -15.61 13.96 -18.88
CA GLY A 106 -15.00 14.01 -20.22
C GLY A 106 -15.54 15.13 -21.12
N GLY A 107 -16.09 16.20 -20.54
CA GLY A 107 -16.60 17.34 -21.29
C GLY A 107 -18.00 17.17 -21.87
N LEU A 108 -18.74 16.14 -21.44
CA LEU A 108 -20.14 15.95 -21.84
C LEU A 108 -21.01 17.15 -21.41
N PRO A 109 -21.93 17.62 -22.28
CA PRO A 109 -22.84 18.71 -21.94
C PRO A 109 -23.87 18.25 -20.90
N ALA A 110 -24.38 19.19 -20.10
CA ALA A 110 -25.50 18.93 -19.20
C ALA A 110 -26.78 18.61 -19.96
N LEU A 111 -27.58 17.70 -19.42
CA LEU A 111 -28.89 17.31 -19.95
C LEU A 111 -30.05 17.73 -19.03
N GLY A 112 -29.78 17.82 -17.72
CA GLY A 112 -30.74 18.21 -16.70
C GLY A 112 -30.26 19.38 -15.84
N PRO A 113 -31.18 20.05 -15.13
CA PRO A 113 -30.87 21.23 -14.33
C PRO A 113 -30.02 20.92 -13.09
N TYR A 114 -29.92 19.65 -12.66
CA TYR A 114 -29.10 19.24 -11.51
C TYR A 114 -27.76 18.60 -11.93
N ASP A 115 -27.41 18.63 -13.21
CA ASP A 115 -26.21 17.93 -13.66
C ASP A 115 -24.93 18.61 -13.16
N VAL A 116 -23.94 17.77 -12.86
CA VAL A 116 -22.56 18.16 -12.60
C VAL A 116 -21.72 17.78 -13.80
N THR A 117 -21.06 18.75 -14.41
CA THR A 117 -20.19 18.53 -15.58
C THR A 117 -18.73 18.74 -15.23
N THR A 118 -17.84 17.95 -15.83
CA THR A 118 -16.39 18.15 -15.71
C THR A 118 -15.65 17.71 -16.98
N GLU A 119 -14.57 18.40 -17.29
CA GLU A 119 -13.66 18.08 -18.40
C GLU A 119 -12.75 16.89 -18.08
N THR A 120 -12.62 16.48 -16.81
CA THR A 120 -11.83 15.30 -16.45
C THR A 120 -12.55 14.04 -16.91
N THR A 121 -11.82 13.04 -17.42
CA THR A 121 -12.44 11.77 -17.88
C THR A 121 -12.96 10.91 -16.74
N SER A 122 -12.37 11.01 -15.55
CA SER A 122 -12.85 10.39 -14.31
C SER A 122 -13.47 11.43 -13.36
N PHE A 123 -14.18 10.96 -12.32
CA PHE A 123 -14.67 11.84 -11.26
C PHE A 123 -13.55 12.22 -10.27
N THR A 124 -13.54 13.48 -9.85
CA THR A 124 -12.62 14.02 -8.84
C THR A 124 -13.32 14.20 -7.49
N VAL A 125 -12.55 14.47 -6.42
CA VAL A 125 -13.14 14.81 -5.10
C VAL A 125 -14.07 16.02 -5.20
N ALA A 126 -13.67 17.05 -5.96
CA ALA A 126 -14.49 18.24 -6.18
C ALA A 126 -15.79 17.92 -6.95
N ALA A 127 -15.70 17.04 -7.97
CA ALA A 127 -16.88 16.60 -8.73
C ALA A 127 -17.86 15.80 -7.86
N VAL A 128 -17.37 14.92 -6.99
CA VAL A 128 -18.20 14.18 -6.03
C VAL A 128 -18.85 15.13 -5.02
N ALA A 129 -18.11 16.10 -4.47
CA ALA A 129 -18.68 17.09 -3.56
C ALA A 129 -19.79 17.92 -4.24
N ALA A 130 -19.57 18.37 -5.47
CA ALA A 130 -20.58 19.06 -6.26
C ALA A 130 -21.81 18.18 -6.55
N LEU A 131 -21.61 16.88 -6.80
CA LEU A 131 -22.69 15.92 -7.01
C LEU A 131 -23.54 15.75 -5.75
N VAL A 132 -22.90 15.61 -4.58
CA VAL A 132 -23.61 15.50 -3.29
C VAL A 132 -24.48 16.72 -3.03
N GLU A 133 -23.96 17.93 -3.26
CA GLU A 133 -24.74 19.16 -3.12
C GLU A 133 -25.90 19.21 -4.12
N SER A 134 -25.70 18.75 -5.35
CA SER A 134 -26.77 18.70 -6.36
C SER A 134 -27.88 17.72 -5.99
N VAL A 135 -27.51 16.55 -5.46
CA VAL A 135 -28.47 15.57 -4.94
C VAL A 135 -29.26 16.14 -3.77
N ARG A 136 -28.62 16.87 -2.85
CA ARG A 136 -29.30 17.52 -1.72
C ARG A 136 -30.33 18.55 -2.19
N ASP A 137 -29.94 19.41 -3.13
CA ASP A 137 -30.87 20.38 -3.74
C ASP A 137 -32.08 19.68 -4.35
N ALA A 138 -31.86 18.60 -5.11
CA ALA A 138 -32.94 17.85 -5.75
C ALA A 138 -33.87 17.17 -4.74
N VAL A 139 -33.30 16.58 -3.66
CA VAL A 139 -34.08 15.95 -2.58
C VAL A 139 -34.93 16.97 -1.83
N GLU A 140 -34.42 18.18 -1.61
CA GLU A 140 -35.12 19.26 -0.93
C GLU A 140 -36.05 20.07 -1.86
N GLY A 141 -36.09 19.75 -3.17
CA GLY A 141 -36.91 20.45 -4.15
C GLY A 141 -36.45 21.88 -4.45
N ARG A 142 -35.18 22.22 -4.19
CA ARG A 142 -34.62 23.53 -4.52
C ARG A 142 -34.44 23.66 -6.04
N PRO A 143 -34.53 24.87 -6.63
CA PRO A 143 -34.30 25.04 -8.07
C PRO A 143 -32.96 24.47 -8.54
N GLY A 144 -32.98 23.62 -9.56
CA GLY A 144 -31.78 23.01 -10.10
C GLY A 144 -30.84 24.02 -10.76
N ARG A 145 -29.54 23.87 -10.50
CA ARG A 145 -28.46 24.58 -11.17
C ARG A 145 -27.39 23.61 -11.65
N VAL A 146 -27.03 23.70 -12.93
CA VAL A 146 -25.90 22.97 -13.49
C VAL A 146 -24.61 23.42 -12.80
N ARG A 147 -23.83 22.47 -12.30
CA ARG A 147 -22.55 22.73 -11.63
C ARG A 147 -21.41 22.30 -12.54
N HIS A 148 -20.55 23.24 -12.91
CA HIS A 148 -19.34 22.93 -13.65
C HIS A 148 -18.14 22.82 -12.70
N VAL A 149 -17.44 21.70 -12.74
CA VAL A 149 -16.18 21.49 -12.01
C VAL A 149 -15.02 21.52 -13.01
N PRO A 150 -14.23 22.61 -13.01
CA PRO A 150 -13.14 22.76 -13.96
C PRO A 150 -12.07 21.71 -13.72
N LYS A 151 -11.37 21.33 -14.79
CA LYS A 151 -10.16 20.50 -14.68
C LYS A 151 -9.11 21.31 -13.91
N ALA A 152 -8.72 20.81 -12.74
CA ALA A 152 -7.63 21.41 -11.99
C ALA A 152 -6.35 21.41 -12.85
N ALA A 153 -5.62 22.53 -12.82
CA ALA A 153 -4.30 22.59 -13.44
C ALA A 153 -3.44 21.44 -12.88
N PRO A 154 -2.62 20.77 -13.70
CA PRO A 154 -1.75 19.71 -13.22
C PRO A 154 -0.80 20.30 -12.18
N THR A 155 -1.02 20.00 -10.90
CA THR A 155 -0.03 20.26 -9.87
C THR A 155 1.17 19.39 -10.18
N LYS A 156 2.34 19.99 -10.43
CA LYS A 156 3.62 19.27 -10.50
C LYS A 156 3.81 18.56 -9.17
N ARG A 157 3.45 17.28 -9.11
CA ARG A 157 3.71 16.44 -7.95
C ARG A 157 5.23 16.42 -7.83
N LYS A 158 5.79 16.88 -6.71
CA LYS A 158 7.22 16.70 -6.44
C LYS A 158 7.50 15.22 -6.61
N THR A 159 8.35 14.87 -7.57
CA THR A 159 8.80 13.50 -7.75
C THR A 159 9.59 13.15 -6.49
N SER A 160 9.04 12.25 -5.70
CA SER A 160 9.69 11.73 -4.51
C SER A 160 11.10 11.24 -4.89
N ARG A 161 12.10 11.58 -4.08
CA ARG A 161 13.48 11.08 -4.22
C ARG A 161 13.54 9.57 -3.94
N LEU A 162 12.55 9.03 -3.23
CA LEU A 162 12.45 7.62 -2.87
C LEU A 162 11.81 6.79 -3.99
N GLY A 163 12.54 5.78 -4.47
CA GLY A 163 12.03 4.78 -5.40
C GLY A 163 11.02 3.81 -4.76
N SER A 164 10.72 2.72 -5.45
CA SER A 164 9.86 1.66 -4.89
C SER A 164 10.54 0.92 -3.75
N ILE A 165 9.79 0.56 -2.71
CA ILE A 165 10.23 -0.37 -1.68
C ILE A 165 9.74 -1.77 -2.07
N ALA A 166 10.67 -2.70 -2.33
CA ALA A 166 10.34 -4.04 -2.82
C ALA A 166 11.07 -5.12 -2.02
N ARG A 167 10.49 -6.31 -1.90
CA ARG A 167 11.12 -7.43 -1.19
C ARG A 167 12.45 -7.81 -1.83
N HIS A 168 13.47 -7.99 -1.00
CA HIS A 168 14.78 -8.44 -1.44
C HIS A 168 14.69 -9.91 -1.84
N LYS A 169 15.32 -10.28 -2.97
CA LYS A 169 15.15 -11.62 -3.57
C LYS A 169 15.97 -12.72 -2.89
N ARG A 170 17.10 -12.34 -2.27
CA ARG A 170 18.09 -13.30 -1.70
C ARG A 170 18.17 -13.26 -0.19
N LEU A 171 18.18 -12.06 0.39
CA LEU A 171 18.19 -11.86 1.84
C LEU A 171 16.79 -11.98 2.43
N GLU A 172 16.66 -12.81 3.46
CA GLU A 172 15.50 -12.90 4.32
C GLU A 172 15.25 -11.57 5.05
N ASN A 173 13.97 -11.24 5.24
CA ASN A 173 13.52 -10.07 6.01
C ASN A 173 14.16 -8.75 5.56
N ALA A 174 14.40 -8.62 4.26
CA ALA A 174 15.06 -7.47 3.66
C ALA A 174 14.27 -6.91 2.46
N PHE A 175 14.45 -5.63 2.17
CA PHE A 175 13.74 -4.90 1.12
C PHE A 175 14.65 -3.88 0.42
N TYR A 176 14.65 -3.89 -0.91
CA TYR A 176 15.33 -2.89 -1.72
C TYR A 176 14.58 -1.56 -1.65
N ALA A 177 15.36 -0.48 -1.56
CA ALA A 177 14.94 0.89 -1.78
C ALA A 177 16.01 1.62 -2.59
N SER A 178 15.64 2.74 -3.19
CA SER A 178 16.59 3.63 -3.86
C SER A 178 16.29 5.07 -3.50
N TRP A 179 17.34 5.87 -3.37
CA TRP A 179 17.22 7.30 -3.05
C TRP A 179 18.01 8.11 -4.08
N ALA A 180 17.34 9.07 -4.73
CA ALA A 180 18.01 10.01 -5.61
C ALA A 180 18.82 10.99 -4.75
N LEU A 181 20.12 11.10 -5.04
CA LEU A 181 21.06 12.00 -4.36
C LEU A 181 21.02 13.39 -5.02
N ASP A 182 21.46 14.41 -4.30
CA ASP A 182 21.51 15.78 -4.83
C ASP A 182 22.59 15.93 -5.91
N SER A 183 23.58 15.02 -5.91
CA SER A 183 24.54 14.85 -7.01
C SER A 183 23.92 14.37 -8.33
N GLY A 184 22.67 13.88 -8.30
CA GLY A 184 22.01 13.22 -9.43
C GLY A 184 22.28 11.71 -9.51
N GLU A 185 23.12 11.17 -8.64
CA GLU A 185 23.32 9.72 -8.50
C GLU A 185 22.14 9.05 -7.76
N THR A 186 22.13 7.73 -7.70
CA THR A 186 21.12 6.97 -6.95
C THR A 186 21.79 6.05 -5.94
N ALA A 187 21.52 6.29 -4.66
CA ALA A 187 21.92 5.39 -3.59
C ALA A 187 21.07 4.12 -3.63
N ARG A 188 21.73 2.96 -3.59
CA ARG A 188 21.10 1.64 -3.49
C ARG A 188 21.07 1.21 -2.04
N LEU A 189 19.87 1.14 -1.50
CA LEU A 189 19.62 0.94 -0.10
C LEU A 189 18.89 -0.39 0.13
N VAL A 190 19.12 -0.99 1.30
CA VAL A 190 18.43 -2.20 1.73
C VAL A 190 17.92 -1.99 3.15
N ILE A 191 16.62 -2.04 3.32
CA ILE A 191 15.97 -2.08 4.63
C ILE A 191 16.08 -3.53 5.10
N MET A 192 16.76 -3.77 6.21
CA MET A 192 17.08 -5.09 6.73
C MET A 192 16.37 -5.39 8.05
N ALA A 193 16.30 -6.68 8.39
CA ALA A 193 15.63 -7.21 9.57
C ALA A 193 14.25 -6.57 9.78
N ASP A 194 13.38 -6.67 8.77
CA ASP A 194 12.00 -6.17 8.83
C ASP A 194 11.83 -4.71 9.25
N GLY A 195 12.82 -3.85 8.94
CA GLY A 195 12.70 -2.40 9.17
C GLY A 195 13.52 -1.89 10.34
N HIS A 196 14.33 -2.72 10.98
CA HIS A 196 15.18 -2.29 12.09
C HIS A 196 16.35 -1.41 11.65
N PHE A 197 16.92 -1.61 10.47
CA PHE A 197 18.07 -0.83 9.99
C PHE A 197 18.15 -0.74 8.47
N LEU A 198 18.84 0.32 8.02
CA LEU A 198 19.19 0.60 6.64
C LEU A 198 20.63 0.14 6.42
N GLY A 199 20.85 -0.59 5.34
CA GLY A 199 22.16 -0.95 4.85
C GLY A 199 22.39 -0.45 3.43
N GLY A 200 23.65 -0.28 3.07
CA GLY A 200 24.08 0.10 1.72
C GLY A 200 24.67 -1.10 1.00
N THR A 201 24.30 -1.29 -0.26
CA THR A 201 25.03 -2.24 -1.11
C THR A 201 26.33 -1.56 -1.54
N GLY A 202 27.46 -1.97 -0.96
CA GLY A 202 28.78 -1.58 -1.47
C GLY A 202 29.01 -2.08 -2.91
N ALA A 203 30.23 -1.91 -3.43
CA ALA A 203 30.59 -2.28 -4.81
C ALA A 203 30.60 -3.80 -5.14
N GLY A 204 29.91 -4.65 -4.36
CA GLY A 204 30.01 -6.11 -4.46
C GLY A 204 28.70 -6.86 -4.18
N TRP A 205 28.79 -8.20 -4.23
CA TRP A 205 27.67 -9.14 -4.11
C TRP A 205 27.36 -9.61 -2.67
N GLY A 206 27.98 -8.99 -1.66
CA GLY A 206 27.84 -9.38 -0.25
C GLY A 206 26.59 -8.82 0.43
N THR A 207 26.38 -9.19 1.70
CA THR A 207 25.34 -8.62 2.55
C THR A 207 25.54 -7.10 2.69
N PRO A 208 24.47 -6.29 2.60
CA PRO A 208 24.56 -4.86 2.81
C PRO A 208 25.17 -4.53 4.17
N ALA A 209 26.12 -3.60 4.17
CA ALA A 209 26.74 -3.09 5.38
C ALA A 209 25.86 -2.00 6.01
N PHE A 210 25.88 -1.91 7.32
CA PHE A 210 25.02 -1.03 8.11
C PHE A 210 25.27 0.46 7.82
N ILE A 211 24.18 1.22 7.74
CA ILE A 211 24.17 2.69 7.64
C ILE A 211 23.59 3.28 8.93
N VAL A 212 22.31 2.99 9.20
CA VAL A 212 21.57 3.60 10.32
C VAL A 212 20.41 2.72 10.78
N ARG A 213 19.96 2.85 12.03
CA ARG A 213 18.75 2.19 12.54
C ARG A 213 17.49 2.89 12.02
N LEU A 214 16.45 2.12 11.68
CA LEU A 214 15.28 2.60 10.95
C LEU A 214 13.97 2.62 11.74
N GLY A 215 13.81 1.86 12.82
CA GLY A 215 12.59 1.89 13.65
C GLY A 215 11.26 1.59 12.90
N LEU A 216 11.33 1.14 11.64
CA LEU A 216 10.17 0.87 10.80
C LEU A 216 9.50 -0.47 11.19
N ASP A 217 10.22 -1.31 11.92
CA ASP A 217 9.75 -2.59 12.47
C ASP A 217 8.52 -2.44 13.39
N ARG A 218 8.33 -1.24 13.96
CA ARG A 218 7.19 -0.92 14.83
C ARG A 218 5.98 -0.37 14.08
N LEU A 219 6.09 -0.21 12.76
CA LEU A 219 5.09 0.43 11.92
C LEU A 219 4.47 -0.55 10.94
N ASP A 220 3.20 -0.33 10.64
CA ASP A 220 2.55 -0.99 9.51
C ASP A 220 3.29 -0.66 8.21
N ARG A 221 3.43 -1.67 7.34
CA ARG A 221 4.12 -1.61 6.05
C ARG A 221 3.68 -0.42 5.19
N THR A 222 2.40 -0.05 5.24
CA THR A 222 1.83 1.06 4.46
C THR A 222 2.38 2.43 4.88
N LYS A 223 2.90 2.54 6.11
CA LYS A 223 3.50 3.78 6.65
C LYS A 223 5.00 3.91 6.36
N TRP A 224 5.65 2.84 5.92
CA TRP A 224 7.10 2.82 5.73
C TRP A 224 7.58 3.90 4.76
N ARG A 225 6.87 4.09 3.64
CA ARG A 225 7.30 5.03 2.61
C ARG A 225 7.44 6.46 3.15
N GLY A 226 6.41 6.96 3.85
CA GLY A 226 6.43 8.32 4.39
C GLY A 226 7.53 8.52 5.42
N ASN A 227 7.67 7.58 6.36
CA ASN A 227 8.69 7.65 7.42
C ASN A 227 10.11 7.54 6.87
N LEU A 228 10.33 6.66 5.88
CA LEU A 228 11.63 6.53 5.24
C LEU A 228 11.98 7.76 4.41
N GLU A 229 11.01 8.35 3.71
CA GLU A 229 11.23 9.59 2.94
C GLU A 229 11.56 10.78 3.84
N GLU A 230 10.90 10.90 4.99
CA GLU A 230 11.21 11.90 6.02
C GLU A 230 12.64 11.72 6.55
N LEU A 231 12.97 10.51 7.03
CA LEU A 231 14.30 10.19 7.55
C LEU A 231 15.41 10.42 6.51
N LEU A 232 15.22 9.99 5.27
CA LEU A 232 16.23 10.17 4.22
C LEU A 232 16.37 11.62 3.76
N SER A 233 15.33 12.45 3.93
CA SER A 233 15.40 13.87 3.60
C SER A 233 16.23 14.66 4.61
N ASP A 234 16.28 14.20 5.85
CA ASP A 234 17.05 14.83 6.93
C ASP A 234 18.53 14.38 6.95
N LEU A 235 18.87 13.32 6.22
CA LEU A 235 20.23 12.81 6.12
C LEU A 235 20.98 13.45 4.95
N PRO A 236 22.22 13.93 5.15
CA PRO A 236 23.07 14.33 4.03
C PRO A 236 23.48 13.09 3.21
N ASP A 237 23.75 13.27 1.91
CA ASP A 237 24.06 12.18 0.98
C ASP A 237 25.26 11.31 1.47
N GLU A 238 26.22 11.91 2.18
CA GLU A 238 27.40 11.26 2.74
C GLU A 238 27.05 10.30 3.89
N ALA A 239 25.96 10.57 4.61
CA ALA A 239 25.47 9.71 5.69
C ALA A 239 24.81 8.42 5.17
N LEU A 240 24.61 8.29 3.85
CA LEU A 240 24.10 7.07 3.21
C LEU A 240 25.23 6.09 2.82
N ARG A 241 26.46 6.36 3.25
CA ARG A 241 27.57 5.41 3.12
C ARG A 241 27.57 4.44 4.31
N PRO A 242 27.87 3.15 4.07
CA PRO A 242 28.00 2.21 5.18
C PRO A 242 29.07 2.64 6.18
N THR A 243 28.77 2.50 7.47
CA THR A 243 29.65 2.90 8.58
C THR A 243 30.33 1.70 9.24
N SER A 244 29.70 0.54 9.16
CA SER A 244 30.18 -0.73 9.72
C SER A 244 29.48 -1.88 9.02
N TRP A 245 29.96 -3.11 9.21
CA TRP A 245 29.29 -4.29 8.66
C TRP A 245 27.95 -4.54 9.36
N PHE A 246 27.95 -4.58 10.70
CA PHE A 246 26.77 -4.85 11.53
C PHE A 246 26.26 -3.58 12.21
N PRO A 247 25.02 -3.56 12.73
CA PRO A 247 24.51 -2.43 13.53
C PRO A 247 25.29 -2.09 14.80
N TRP A 248 26.28 -2.92 15.15
CA TRP A 248 27.11 -2.85 16.35
C TRP A 248 28.62 -2.81 16.07
N GLY A 249 29.03 -2.66 14.81
CA GLY A 249 30.44 -2.65 14.42
C GLY A 249 30.78 -3.73 13.39
N ASP A 250 32.06 -4.05 13.26
CA ASP A 250 32.56 -4.94 12.20
C ASP A 250 32.73 -6.39 12.64
N GLU A 251 32.57 -6.67 13.94
CA GLU A 251 32.83 -7.97 14.53
C GLU A 251 31.53 -8.69 14.91
N LEU A 252 31.41 -9.96 14.51
CA LEU A 252 30.34 -10.85 14.97
C LEU A 252 30.74 -11.59 16.26
N PHE A 253 32.04 -11.82 16.43
CA PHE A 253 32.61 -12.53 17.56
C PHE A 253 33.61 -11.65 18.29
N THR A 254 33.75 -11.87 19.60
CA THR A 254 34.72 -11.26 20.50
C THR A 254 35.50 -12.35 21.24
N GLY A 255 36.47 -11.97 22.06
CA GLY A 255 37.30 -12.91 22.84
C GLY A 255 38.65 -13.20 22.19
N VAL A 256 39.42 -14.10 22.82
CA VAL A 256 40.83 -14.38 22.46
C VAL A 256 40.98 -14.88 21.02
N HIS A 257 40.00 -15.64 20.51
CA HIS A 257 40.05 -16.22 19.16
C HIS A 257 39.20 -15.47 18.13
N ALA A 258 38.71 -14.26 18.42
CA ALA A 258 37.85 -13.53 17.47
C ALA A 258 38.54 -13.30 16.12
N ASP A 259 39.81 -12.91 16.15
CA ASP A 259 40.62 -12.62 14.95
C ASP A 259 40.93 -13.88 14.13
N ASP A 260 40.84 -15.06 14.74
CA ASP A 260 41.07 -16.35 14.08
C ASP A 260 39.83 -16.82 13.27
N VAL A 261 38.71 -16.11 13.40
CA VAL A 261 37.43 -16.51 12.80
C VAL A 261 37.05 -15.60 11.64
N HIS A 262 36.92 -16.20 10.46
CA HIS A 262 36.37 -15.51 9.31
C HIS A 262 34.85 -15.63 9.25
N VAL A 263 34.14 -14.51 9.41
CA VAL A 263 32.70 -14.44 9.17
C VAL A 263 32.45 -14.25 7.68
N ASP A 264 31.65 -15.13 7.08
CA ASP A 264 31.32 -15.03 5.67
C ASP A 264 30.51 -13.74 5.37
N ARG A 265 30.82 -13.08 4.25
CA ARG A 265 30.10 -11.90 3.72
C ARG A 265 28.61 -12.12 3.45
N THR A 266 28.12 -13.35 3.55
CA THR A 266 26.72 -13.76 3.42
C THR A 266 25.98 -13.78 4.75
N PHE A 267 26.62 -13.50 5.89
CA PHE A 267 25.91 -13.36 7.16
C PHE A 267 24.85 -12.25 7.07
N ASN A 268 23.59 -12.66 7.07
CA ASN A 268 22.44 -11.75 7.03
C ASN A 268 21.88 -11.57 8.44
N VAL A 269 22.08 -10.39 9.03
CA VAL A 269 21.53 -10.02 10.35
C VAL A 269 19.99 -10.18 10.41
N GLY A 270 19.30 -10.07 9.26
CA GLY A 270 17.85 -10.28 9.16
C GLY A 270 17.40 -11.75 9.07
N ALA A 271 18.30 -12.70 8.85
CA ALA A 271 17.95 -14.12 8.73
C ALA A 271 17.56 -14.75 10.08
N GLN A 272 16.85 -15.88 10.01
CA GLN A 272 16.51 -16.68 11.19
C GLN A 272 17.62 -17.65 11.62
N ALA A 273 18.50 -18.03 10.68
CA ALA A 273 19.61 -18.92 10.93
C ALA A 273 20.82 -18.59 10.05
N HIS A 274 22.00 -18.95 10.53
CA HIS A 274 23.24 -18.87 9.78
C HIS A 274 24.12 -20.08 10.09
N ILE A 275 24.78 -20.61 9.06
CA ILE A 275 25.72 -21.73 9.21
C ILE A 275 27.08 -21.25 8.74
N GLY A 276 28.09 -21.50 9.56
CA GLY A 276 29.47 -21.17 9.23
C GLY A 276 30.46 -22.21 9.74
N THR A 277 31.74 -21.90 9.60
CA THR A 277 32.85 -22.73 10.09
C THR A 277 33.81 -21.92 10.94
N LEU A 278 34.39 -22.55 11.95
CA LEU A 278 35.45 -22.03 12.80
C LEU A 278 36.68 -22.94 12.68
N ASN A 279 37.87 -22.41 12.94
CA ASN A 279 39.11 -23.17 13.04
C ASN A 279 39.73 -23.00 14.43
N LEU A 280 38.92 -23.26 15.47
CA LEU A 280 39.35 -23.08 16.86
C LEU A 280 40.24 -24.23 17.32
N PRO A 281 41.24 -23.95 18.18
CA PRO A 281 42.07 -24.97 18.80
C PRO A 281 41.25 -25.80 19.79
N SER A 282 41.21 -27.13 19.60
CA SER A 282 40.60 -28.15 20.49
C SER A 282 39.48 -27.63 21.39
N VAL A 283 38.28 -27.45 20.84
CA VAL A 283 37.09 -27.00 21.58
C VAL A 283 36.79 -27.96 22.73
N THR A 284 36.67 -27.43 23.94
CA THR A 284 36.38 -28.22 25.15
C THR A 284 34.91 -28.18 25.52
N THR A 285 34.31 -26.99 25.53
CA THR A 285 32.91 -26.74 25.87
C THR A 285 32.39 -25.55 25.09
N TRP A 286 31.07 -25.47 24.93
CA TRP A 286 30.40 -24.31 24.34
C TRP A 286 29.04 -24.08 25.00
N THR A 287 28.58 -22.84 24.93
CA THR A 287 27.28 -22.37 25.39
C THR A 287 26.55 -21.68 24.25
N ALA A 288 25.32 -21.23 24.48
CA ALA A 288 24.57 -20.48 23.48
C ALA A 288 25.26 -19.15 23.06
N GLU A 289 26.23 -18.65 23.83
CA GLU A 289 26.87 -17.34 23.61
C GLU A 289 28.40 -17.43 23.47
N SER A 290 29.03 -18.56 23.78
CA SER A 290 30.50 -18.68 23.81
C SER A 290 31.03 -20.08 23.55
N VAL A 291 32.29 -20.18 23.15
CA VAL A 291 33.06 -21.41 22.92
C VAL A 291 34.38 -21.30 23.69
N ALA A 292 34.73 -22.33 24.45
CA ALA A 292 35.97 -22.41 25.21
C ALA A 292 36.93 -23.46 24.61
N CYS A 293 38.20 -23.10 24.48
CA CYS A 293 39.26 -23.91 23.89
C CYS A 293 40.18 -24.51 24.95
N ALA A 294 40.90 -25.59 24.60
CA ALA A 294 41.79 -26.29 25.54
C ALA A 294 43.03 -25.47 25.96
N ASP A 295 43.39 -24.46 25.18
CA ASP A 295 44.47 -23.51 25.48
C ASP A 295 44.04 -22.40 26.46
N GLY A 296 42.77 -22.41 26.90
CA GLY A 296 42.18 -21.41 27.79
C GLY A 296 41.62 -20.19 27.07
N GLY A 297 41.71 -20.10 25.74
CA GLY A 297 41.10 -19.05 24.95
C GLY A 297 39.58 -19.22 24.79
N THR A 298 38.89 -18.11 24.51
CA THR A 298 37.46 -18.07 24.26
C THR A 298 37.12 -17.41 22.93
N LEU A 299 36.00 -17.83 22.34
CA LEU A 299 35.29 -17.13 21.28
C LEU A 299 33.88 -16.84 21.78
N GLU A 300 33.46 -15.60 21.77
CA GLU A 300 32.15 -15.15 22.28
C GLU A 300 31.38 -14.49 21.14
N LEU A 301 30.05 -14.63 21.11
CA LEU A 301 29.23 -13.79 20.23
C LEU A 301 29.29 -12.34 20.73
N HIS A 302 29.38 -11.39 19.80
CA HIS A 302 29.35 -9.98 20.16
C HIS A 302 28.09 -9.68 21.00
N PRO A 303 28.17 -8.92 22.11
CA PRO A 303 27.04 -8.70 23.02
C PRO A 303 25.79 -8.16 22.32
N GLU A 304 25.94 -7.25 21.35
CA GLU A 304 24.79 -6.76 20.58
C GLU A 304 24.21 -7.79 19.60
N ALA A 305 25.00 -8.75 19.12
CA ALA A 305 24.47 -9.87 18.33
C ALA A 305 23.60 -10.78 19.22
N VAL A 306 24.06 -11.01 20.46
CA VAL A 306 23.34 -11.71 21.52
C VAL A 306 22.04 -10.96 21.86
N ASP A 307 22.07 -9.64 22.01
CA ASP A 307 20.86 -8.84 22.26
C ASP A 307 19.90 -8.82 21.06
N ALA A 308 20.45 -8.87 19.84
CA ALA A 308 19.67 -9.04 18.62
C ALA A 308 19.03 -10.45 18.48
N GLY A 309 19.36 -11.38 19.38
CA GLY A 309 18.74 -12.70 19.50
C GLY A 309 19.59 -13.86 18.94
N TRP A 310 20.79 -13.60 18.43
CA TRP A 310 21.65 -14.65 17.89
C TRP A 310 22.24 -15.52 18.98
N ARG A 311 22.22 -16.84 18.79
CA ARG A 311 22.79 -17.85 19.69
C ARG A 311 23.40 -19.00 18.91
N PHE A 312 24.46 -19.60 19.44
CA PHE A 312 24.90 -20.92 19.01
C PHE A 312 23.82 -21.95 19.35
N ALA A 313 23.34 -22.64 18.31
CA ALA A 313 22.36 -23.72 18.43
C ALA A 313 22.98 -25.10 18.22
N ASP A 314 24.07 -25.17 17.46
CA ASP A 314 24.84 -26.39 17.23
C ASP A 314 26.31 -26.03 16.95
N LEU A 315 27.22 -26.89 17.39
CA LEU A 315 28.65 -26.79 17.12
C LEU A 315 29.23 -28.20 17.03
N ARG A 316 29.71 -28.59 15.85
CA ARG A 316 30.24 -29.93 15.59
C ARG A 316 31.64 -29.88 15.04
N GLN A 317 32.48 -30.78 15.53
CA GLN A 317 33.82 -30.95 14.99
C GLN A 317 33.79 -31.82 13.73
N HIS A 318 34.58 -31.42 12.74
CA HIS A 318 34.75 -32.12 11.48
C HIS A 318 36.24 -32.22 11.13
N THR A 319 36.59 -33.20 10.31
CA THR A 319 37.92 -33.35 9.74
C THR A 319 37.84 -33.10 8.24
N GLY A 320 38.51 -32.07 7.77
CA GLY A 320 38.59 -31.67 6.37
C GLY A 320 39.97 -31.95 5.77
N ARG A 321 40.18 -31.46 4.54
CA ARG A 321 41.46 -31.55 3.82
C ARG A 321 42.60 -30.87 4.60
N ASP A 322 42.30 -29.74 5.23
CA ASP A 322 43.29 -28.85 5.88
C ASP A 322 43.35 -29.03 7.40
N GLY A 323 42.75 -30.10 7.92
CA GLY A 323 42.75 -30.44 9.35
C GLY A 323 41.38 -30.41 10.00
N VAL A 324 41.39 -30.28 11.33
CA VAL A 324 40.18 -30.25 12.16
C VAL A 324 39.58 -28.84 12.13
N PHE A 325 38.28 -28.75 11.91
CA PHE A 325 37.52 -27.51 11.96
C PHE A 325 36.17 -27.75 12.65
N GLN A 326 35.48 -26.69 13.04
CA GLN A 326 34.14 -26.78 13.58
C GLN A 326 33.12 -26.18 12.62
N LYS A 327 31.96 -26.82 12.49
CA LYS A 327 30.79 -26.26 11.81
C LYS A 327 29.81 -25.81 12.88
N TYR A 328 29.36 -24.56 12.78
CA TYR A 328 28.42 -23.99 13.73
C TYR A 328 27.09 -23.63 13.05
N LEU A 329 26.03 -23.66 13.83
CA LEU A 329 24.71 -23.11 13.51
C LEU A 329 24.42 -21.99 14.51
N LEU A 330 24.21 -20.78 14.00
CA LEU A 330 23.57 -19.72 14.74
C LEU A 330 22.08 -19.72 14.42
N MET A 331 21.25 -19.61 15.45
CA MET A 331 19.83 -19.32 15.30
C MET A 331 19.51 -18.00 15.97
N ARG A 332 18.53 -17.29 15.41
CA ARG A 332 18.02 -16.05 15.97
C ARG A 332 16.73 -16.35 16.70
N ASP A 333 16.80 -16.50 18.02
CA ASP A 333 15.61 -16.45 18.84
C ASP A 333 15.10 -15.00 18.83
N GLY A 334 13.78 -14.78 18.72
CA GLY A 334 13.22 -13.43 18.72
C GLY A 334 13.80 -12.59 19.88
N PRO A 335 13.96 -11.26 19.73
CA PRO A 335 14.65 -10.43 20.71
C PRO A 335 14.12 -10.68 22.11
N ARG A 336 15.01 -10.71 23.13
CA ARG A 336 14.61 -10.82 24.54
C ARG A 336 13.53 -9.76 24.80
N ARG A 337 12.27 -10.16 24.97
CA ARG A 337 11.24 -9.28 25.53
C ARG A 337 11.60 -9.07 27.00
N GLY A 338 12.37 -8.02 27.30
CA GLY A 338 12.77 -7.73 28.66
C GLY A 338 13.62 -6.48 28.83
N LEU A 339 13.02 -5.30 28.68
CA LEU A 339 12.96 -4.31 29.75
C LEU A 339 11.91 -3.26 29.37
N GLN A 340 10.75 -3.33 30.04
CA GLN A 340 9.89 -2.16 30.19
C GLN A 340 10.69 -1.07 30.91
N ALA A 341 10.40 0.18 30.56
CA ALA A 341 10.96 1.37 31.15
C ALA A 341 11.08 1.28 32.67
N ALA A 342 12.29 1.49 33.18
CA ALA A 342 12.52 2.01 34.51
C ALA A 342 13.03 3.44 34.33
N GLY A 343 12.25 4.42 34.79
CA GLY A 343 12.62 5.83 34.71
C GLY A 343 11.40 6.74 34.75
N SER A 344 10.85 6.86 35.96
CA SER A 344 10.03 7.95 36.51
C SER A 344 10.27 9.34 35.93
#